data_AF-A0A357XWB4-F1
#
_entry.id   AF-A0A357XWB4-F1
#
_cell.length_a   1.000
_cell.length_b   1.000
_cell.length_c   1.000
_cell.angle_alpha   90.00
_cell.angle_beta   90.00
_cell.angle_gamma   90.00
#
_symmetry.space_group_name_H-M   'P 1'
#
loop_
_entity.id
_entity.type
_entity.pdbx_description
1 polymer ?
#
loop_
_entity_poly.entity_id
_entity_poly.type
_entity_poly.pdbx_seq_one_letter_code
_entity_poly.pdbx_strand_id
1 'polypeptide(L)' 'RSLRWGAGPRAAQSLILAAKSLAAISGRPTITTADIRRVAPAVLRHRLITNYAAQADGITPDRIIEQLLAE' A
#
# COMPACT_ATOMS: atom_id res chain seq x y z
N ARG A 1 5.43 14.93 2.71
CA ARG A 1 5.78 15.56 4.02
C ARG A 1 4.73 15.27 5.12
N SER A 2 3.75 14.40 4.87
CA SER A 2 2.58 14.13 5.75
C SER A 2 2.75 12.92 6.68
N LEU A 3 3.85 12.17 6.55
CA LEU A 3 4.12 10.96 7.31
C LEU A 3 5.09 11.22 8.47
N ARG A 4 4.83 10.59 9.61
CA ARG A 4 5.76 10.41 10.72
C ARG A 4 6.59 9.14 10.54
N TRP A 5 5.97 8.06 10.05
CA TRP A 5 6.63 6.81 9.68
C TRP A 5 6.06 6.27 8.37
N GLY A 6 6.96 5.88 7.47
CA GLY A 6 6.64 5.25 6.20
C GLY A 6 6.62 3.72 6.29
N ALA A 7 6.31 3.09 5.16
CA ALA A 7 6.26 1.65 5.06
C ALA A 7 7.68 1.05 5.13
N GLY A 8 7.93 0.19 6.11
CA GLY A 8 9.20 -0.52 6.26
C GLY A 8 9.40 -1.68 5.28
N PRO A 9 10.54 -2.41 5.33
CA PRO A 9 10.86 -3.47 4.37
C PRO A 9 9.86 -4.63 4.35
N ARG A 10 9.16 -4.89 5.47
CA ARG A 10 8.08 -5.88 5.55
C ARG A 10 6.87 -5.53 4.69
N ALA A 11 6.63 -4.25 4.41
CA ALA A 11 5.57 -3.84 3.50
C ALA A 11 5.86 -4.30 2.07
N ALA A 12 7.09 -4.08 1.58
CA ALA A 12 7.51 -4.54 0.25
C ALA A 12 7.39 -6.07 0.10
N GLN A 13 7.86 -6.83 1.08
CA GLN A 13 7.71 -8.29 1.09
C GLN A 13 6.23 -8.72 1.04
N SER A 14 5.39 -8.05 1.85
CA SER A 14 3.95 -8.34 1.91
C SER A 14 3.23 -7.99 0.60
N LEU A 15 3.62 -6.90 -0.09
CA LEU A 15 3.08 -6.53 -1.40
C LEU A 15 3.34 -7.63 -2.43
N ILE A 16 4.59 -8.10 -2.51
CA ILE A 16 4.96 -9.17 -3.46
C ILE A 16 4.24 -10.49 -3.12
N LEU A 17 4.17 -10.85 -1.84
CA LEU A 17 3.49 -12.08 -1.42
C LEU A 17 1.99 -12.01 -1.75
N ALA A 18 1.32 -10.91 -1.40
CA ALA A 18 -0.10 -10.73 -1.68
C ALA A 18 -0.40 -10.70 -3.19
N ALA A 19 0.45 -10.04 -3.99
CA ALA A 19 0.30 -10.03 -5.45
C ALA A 19 0.48 -11.44 -6.04
N LYS A 20 1.45 -12.23 -5.55
CA LYS A 20 1.66 -13.63 -5.96
C LYS A 20 0.46 -14.49 -5.60
N SER A 21 -0.05 -14.37 -4.38
CA SER A 21 -1.26 -15.08 -3.95
C SER A 21 -2.46 -14.74 -4.84
N LEU A 22 -2.66 -13.45 -5.16
CA LEU A 22 -3.73 -13.01 -6.05
C LEU A 22 -3.61 -13.60 -7.46
N ALA A 23 -2.40 -13.58 -8.04
CA ALA A 23 -2.14 -14.15 -9.36
C ALA A 23 -2.35 -15.67 -9.37
N ALA A 24 -1.87 -16.37 -8.34
CA ALA A 24 -2.03 -17.82 -8.18
C ALA A 24 -3.51 -18.22 -8.07
N ILE A 25 -4.30 -17.51 -7.26
CA ILE A 25 -5.76 -17.72 -7.15
C ILE A 25 -6.45 -17.46 -8.49
N SER A 26 -5.93 -16.53 -9.28
CA SER A 26 -6.44 -16.19 -10.62
C SER A 26 -5.93 -17.12 -11.73
N GLY A 27 -5.21 -18.20 -11.40
CA GLY A 27 -4.65 -19.15 -12.36
C GLY A 27 -3.52 -18.60 -13.24
N ARG A 28 -2.93 -17.45 -12.87
CA ARG A 28 -1.85 -16.81 -13.63
C ARG A 28 -0.49 -17.19 -13.05
N PRO A 29 0.51 -17.51 -13.89
CA PRO A 29 1.83 -17.94 -13.42
C PRO A 29 2.71 -16.78 -12.95
N THR A 30 2.37 -15.54 -13.31
CA THR A 30 3.15 -14.33 -13.01
C THR A 30 2.27 -13.20 -12.51
N ILE A 31 2.88 -12.32 -11.70
CA ILE A 31 2.22 -11.11 -11.21
C ILE A 31 2.35 -9.98 -12.23
N THR A 32 1.39 -9.07 -12.21
CA THR A 32 1.42 -7.81 -12.95
C THR A 32 1.53 -6.62 -12.00
N THR A 33 1.82 -5.44 -12.53
CA THR A 33 1.77 -4.19 -11.75
C THR A 33 0.37 -3.90 -11.23
N ALA A 34 -0.68 -4.31 -11.96
CA ALA A 34 -2.06 -4.19 -11.52
C ALA A 34 -2.35 -5.00 -10.24
N ASP A 35 -1.72 -6.16 -10.08
CA ASP A 35 -1.85 -6.97 -8.86
C ASP A 35 -1.26 -6.26 -7.65
N ILE A 36 -0.10 -5.62 -7.82
CA ILE A 36 0.54 -4.81 -6.77
C ILE A 36 -0.36 -3.62 -6.41
N ARG A 37 -0.87 -2.87 -7.41
CA ARG A 37 -1.78 -1.74 -7.18
C ARG A 37 -3.05 -2.20 -6.45
N ARG A 38 -3.57 -3.38 -6.77
CA ARG A 38 -4.79 -3.95 -6.16
C ARG A 38 -4.61 -4.34 -4.68
N VAL A 39 -3.45 -4.86 -4.29
CA VAL A 39 -3.21 -5.29 -2.90
C VAL A 39 -2.64 -4.17 -2.01
N ALA A 40 -2.13 -3.09 -2.62
CA ALA A 40 -1.48 -1.99 -1.90
C ALA A 40 -2.32 -1.37 -0.77
N PRO A 41 -3.63 -1.08 -0.93
CA PRO A 41 -4.44 -0.53 0.16
C PRO A 41 -4.48 -1.43 1.40
N ALA A 42 -4.67 -2.74 1.18
CA ALA A 42 -4.75 -3.71 2.28
C ALA A 42 -3.40 -3.88 3.01
N VAL A 43 -2.29 -3.84 2.27
CA VAL A 43 -0.95 -4.03 2.84
C VAL A 43 -0.45 -2.77 3.56
N LEU A 44 -0.74 -1.58 3.03
CA LEU A 44 -0.09 -0.34 3.47
C LEU A 44 -0.89 0.45 4.53
N ARG A 45 -2.23 0.36 4.56
CA ARG A 45 -3.07 1.24 5.41
C ARG A 45 -2.71 1.24 6.90
N HIS A 46 -2.32 0.08 7.44
CA HIS A 46 -1.96 -0.08 8.85
C HIS A 46 -0.44 0.02 9.09
N ARG A 47 0.33 0.36 8.06
CA ARG A 47 1.80 0.47 8.08
C ARG A 47 2.31 1.88 7.87
N LEU A 48 1.41 2.84 7.71
CA LEU A 48 1.71 4.26 7.56
C LEU A 48 1.21 5.00 8.80
N ILE A 49 2.02 5.90 9.33
CA ILE A 49 1.65 6.76 10.45
C ILE A 49 1.77 8.21 9.98
N THR A 50 0.66 8.94 9.99
CA THR A 50 0.63 10.37 9.65
C THR A 50 1.19 11.20 10.80
N ASN A 51 1.73 12.38 10.48
CA ASN A 51 2.18 13.33 11.50
C ASN A 51 1.01 14.18 12.03
N TYR A 52 1.24 14.93 13.11
CA TYR A 52 0.16 15.66 13.80
C TYR A 52 -0.51 16.71 12.91
N ALA A 53 0.27 17.44 12.11
CA ALA A 53 -0.26 18.42 11.16
C ALA A 53 -1.17 17.74 10.12
N ALA A 54 -0.72 16.62 9.54
CA ALA A 54 -1.51 15.85 8.59
C ALA A 54 -2.80 15.29 9.23
N GLN A 55 -2.76 14.87 10.49
CA GLN A 55 -3.96 14.45 11.22
C GLN A 55 -4.95 15.60 11.42
N ALA A 56 -4.45 16.81 11.76
CA ALA A 56 -5.29 18.01 11.91
C ALA A 56 -5.96 18.41 10.58
N ASP A 57 -5.27 18.21 9.45
CA ASP A 57 -5.78 18.44 8.10
C ASP A 57 -6.69 17.30 7.58
N GLY A 58 -6.97 16.28 8.40
CA GLY A 58 -7.80 15.13 8.01
C GLY A 58 -7.16 14.21 6.97
N ILE A 59 -5.83 14.24 6.82
CA ILE A 59 -5.10 13.37 5.90
C ILE A 59 -4.98 11.97 6.52
N THR A 60 -5.54 10.98 5.85
CA THR A 60 -5.52 9.57 6.26
C THR A 60 -4.46 8.77 5.50
N PRO A 61 -3.98 7.65 6.05
CA PRO A 61 -3.17 6.67 5.31
C PRO A 61 -3.81 6.24 3.99
N ASP A 62 -5.11 5.98 3.97
CA ASP A 62 -5.82 5.58 2.74
C ASP A 62 -5.76 6.67 1.67
N ARG A 63 -5.96 7.96 2.02
CA ARG A 63 -5.80 9.06 1.06
C ARG A 63 -4.40 9.14 0.47
N ILE A 64 -3.37 8.93 1.30
CA ILE A 64 -1.98 8.92 0.83
C ILE A 64 -1.76 7.75 -0.13
N ILE A 65 -2.28 6.57 0.18
CA ILE A 65 -2.16 5.39 -0.68
C ILE A 65 -2.87 5.62 -2.02
N GLU A 66 -4.08 6.18 -2.01
CA GLU A 66 -4.82 6.52 -3.22
C GLU A 66 -4.05 7.51 -4.10
N GLN A 67 -3.46 8.55 -3.50
CA GLN A 67 -2.61 9.50 -4.21
C GLN A 67 -1.41 8.82 -4.87
N LEU A 68 -0.69 7.97 -4.14
CA LEU A 68 0.47 7.22 -4.67
C LEU A 68 0.07 6.23 -5.79
N LEU A 69 -1.14 5.70 -5.75
CA LEU A 69 -1.66 4.80 -6.79
C LEU A 69 -2.25 5.56 -7.99
N ALA A 70 -2.42 6.87 -7.90
CA ALA A 70 -2.85 7.73 -9.01
C ALA A 70 -1.66 8.30 -9.81
N GLU A 71 -0.45 8.23 -9.25
CA GLU A 71 0.82 8.46 -9.95
C GLU A 71 1.17 7.31 -10.91
#